data_AF-M7N1H4-F1
#
_entry.id   AF-M7N1H4-F1
#
_cell.length_a   1.000
_cell.length_b   1.000
_cell.length_c   1.000
_cell.angle_alpha   90.00
_cell.angle_beta   90.00
_cell.angle_gamma   90.00
#
_symmetry.space_group_name_H-M   'P 1'
#
loop_
_entity.id
_entity.type
_entity.pdbx_description
1 polymer ?
#
loop_
_entity_poly.entity_id
_entity_poly.type
_entity_poly.pdbx_seq_one_letter_code
_entity_poly.pdbx_strand_id
1 'polypeptide(L)' 'MTYNDAIKKLEEIVHRIENEEPDVDELSGMVKEGYELLMFCKKRLKATEEEVQEAFEKLKE' A
#
# COMPACT_ATOMS: atom_id res chain seq x y z
N MET A 1 -7.42 6.73 -4.99
CA MET A 1 -6.68 6.62 -3.71
C MET A 1 -5.24 7.01 -3.98
N THR A 2 -4.64 7.85 -3.14
CA THR A 2 -3.21 8.18 -3.25
C THR A 2 -2.35 7.16 -2.51
N TYR A 3 -1.03 7.19 -2.73
CA TYR A 3 -0.10 6.35 -1.95
C TYR A 3 -0.18 6.67 -0.44
N ASN A 4 -0.23 7.96 -0.08
CA ASN A 4 -0.33 8.38 1.32
C ASN A 4 -1.65 7.95 1.96
N ASP A 5 -2.77 7.97 1.22
CA ASP A 5 -4.04 7.47 1.75
C ASP A 5 -3.97 5.97 2.03
N ALA A 6 -3.31 5.20 1.15
CA ALA A 6 -3.15 3.76 1.32
C ALA A 6 -2.29 3.42 2.54
N ILE A 7 -1.22 4.19 2.78
CA ILE A 7 -0.38 4.03 3.98
C ILE A 7 -1.15 4.38 5.25
N LYS A 8 -1.90 5.49 5.26
CA LYS A 8 -2.74 5.83 6.43
C LYS A 8 -3.75 4.74 6.77
N LYS A 9 -4.41 4.18 5.76
CA LYS A 9 -5.32 3.04 5.96
C LYS A 9 -4.62 1.80 6.49
N LEU A 10 -3.40 1.52 6.03
CA LEU A 10 -2.59 0.42 6.57
C LEU A 10 -2.25 0.65 8.05
N GLU A 11 -1.87 1.86 8.43
CA GLU A 11 -1.60 2.24 9.82
C GLU A 11 -2.86 2.08 10.68
N GLU A 12 -4.03 2.49 10.18
CA GLU A 12 -5.32 2.30 10.85
C GLU A 12 -5.63 0.80 11.04
N ILE A 13 -5.44 -0.02 10.01
CA ILE A 13 -5.66 -1.48 10.10
C ILE A 13 -4.74 -2.10 11.17
N VAL A 14 -3.45 -1.75 11.17
CA VAL A 14 -2.50 -2.24 12.18
C VAL A 14 -2.93 -1.80 13.58
N HIS A 15 -3.30 -0.54 13.74
CA HIS A 15 -3.77 -0.02 15.02
C HIS A 15 -4.97 -0.80 15.54
N ARG A 16 -5.96 -1.09 14.68
CA ARG A 16 -7.15 -1.86 15.07
C ARG A 16 -6.81 -3.29 15.47
N ILE A 17 -5.94 -3.96 14.70
CA ILE A 17 -5.48 -5.31 15.04
C ILE A 17 -4.80 -5.35 16.41
N GLU A 18 -4.01 -4.33 16.75
CA GLU A 18 -3.26 -4.27 18.00
C GLU A 18 -4.10 -3.85 19.21
N ASN A 19 -5.17 -3.07 19.02
CA ASN A 19 -5.85 -2.38 20.12
C ASN A 19 -7.33 -2.76 20.31
N GLU A 20 -7.99 -3.38 19.32
CA GLU A 20 -9.45 -3.61 19.36
C GLU A 20 -9.86 -5.07 19.61
N GLU A 21 -8.92 -5.98 19.90
CA GLU A 21 -9.16 -7.42 20.13
C GLU A 21 -10.17 -8.04 19.13
N PRO A 22 -9.94 -7.91 17.82
CA PRO A 22 -10.89 -8.37 16.80
C PRO A 22 -11.08 -9.88 16.86
N ASP A 23 -12.27 -10.34 16.47
CA ASP A 23 -12.51 -11.77 16.30
C ASP A 23 -11.77 -12.35 15.07
N VAL A 24 -11.83 -13.67 14.90
CA VAL A 24 -11.09 -14.36 13.83
C VAL A 24 -11.55 -13.95 12.43
N ASP A 25 -12.85 -13.70 12.26
CA ASP A 25 -13.41 -13.31 10.96
C ASP A 25 -13.05 -11.86 10.64
N GLU A 26 -13.12 -10.97 11.63
CA GLU A 26 -12.70 -9.58 11.52
C GLU A 26 -11.20 -9.45 11.23
N LEU A 27 -10.36 -10.20 11.94
CA LEU A 27 -8.91 -10.22 11.73
C LEU A 27 -8.58 -10.68 10.31
N SER A 28 -9.23 -11.74 9.83
CA SER A 28 -9.05 -12.26 8.47
C SER A 28 -9.42 -11.19 7.42
N GLY A 29 -10.52 -10.47 7.64
CA GLY A 29 -10.93 -9.36 6.78
C GLY A 29 -9.92 -8.22 6.74
N MET A 30 -9.43 -7.79 7.91
CA MET A 30 -8.43 -6.73 8.04
C MET A 30 -7.10 -7.08 7.39
N VAL A 31 -6.62 -8.32 7.55
CA VAL A 31 -5.39 -8.80 6.89
C VAL A 31 -5.56 -8.79 5.37
N LYS A 32 -6.73 -9.20 4.86
CA LYS A 32 -7.01 -9.18 3.42
C LYS A 32 -7.04 -7.76 2.87
N GLU A 33 -7.68 -6.83 3.56
CA GLU A 33 -7.69 -5.41 3.18
C GLU A 33 -6.27 -4.83 3.17
N GLY A 34 -5.48 -5.12 4.22
CA GLY A 34 -4.07 -4.72 4.29
C GLY A 34 -3.25 -5.26 3.11
N TYR A 35 -3.46 -6.52 2.71
CA TYR A 35 -2.81 -7.09 1.55
C TYR A 35 -3.15 -6.36 0.24
N GLU A 36 -4.42 -6.00 0.04
CA GLU A 36 -4.86 -5.25 -1.13
C GLU A 36 -4.21 -3.84 -1.19
N LEU A 37 -4.12 -3.16 -0.04
CA LEU A 37 -3.44 -1.87 0.08
C LEU A 37 -1.94 -1.99 -0.22
N LEU A 38 -1.26 -3.02 0.30
CA LEU A 38 0.15 -3.28 0.01
C LEU A 38 0.40 -3.52 -1.48
N MET A 39 -0.47 -4.29 -2.14
CA MET A 39 -0.39 -4.53 -3.58
C MET A 39 -0.57 -3.23 -4.37
N PHE A 40 -1.50 -2.37 -3.95
CA PHE A 40 -1.66 -1.04 -4.53
C PHE A 40 -0.39 -0.18 -4.37
N CYS A 41 0.17 -0.12 -3.16
CA CYS A 41 1.39 0.63 -2.88
C CYS A 41 2.57 0.13 -3.73
N LYS A 42 2.76 -1.19 -3.81
CA LYS A 42 3.82 -1.81 -4.62
C LYS A 42 3.69 -1.44 -6.11
N LYS A 43 2.46 -1.48 -6.64
CA LYS A 43 2.21 -1.11 -8.04
C LYS A 43 2.53 0.36 -8.31
N ARG A 44 2.18 1.26 -7.39
CA ARG A 44 2.49 2.69 -7.51
C ARG A 44 3.98 2.96 -7.49
N LEU A 45 4.74 2.33 -6.58
CA LEU A 45 6.19 2.48 -6.52
C LEU A 45 6.87 2.00 -7.81
N LYS A 46 6.46 0.83 -8.32
CA LYS A 46 7.02 0.30 -9.58
C LYS A 46 6.75 1.22 -10.77
N ALA A 47 5.53 1.75 -10.88
CA ALA A 47 5.19 2.70 -11.94
C ALA A 47 6.04 3.98 -11.85
N THR A 48 6.23 4.51 -10.64
CA THR A 48 7.09 5.69 -10.44
C THR A 48 8.56 5.41 -10.77
N GLU A 49 9.08 4.23 -10.41
CA GLU A 49 10.43 3.81 -10.79
C GLU A 49 10.60 3.75 -12.31
N GLU A 50 9.64 3.16 -13.02
CA GLU A 50 9.63 3.08 -14.49
C GLU A 50 9.59 4.48 -15.14
N GLU A 51 8.70 5.36 -14.68
CA GLU A 51 8.61 6.75 -15.16
C GLU A 51 9.92 7.54 -14.98
N VAL A 52 10.58 7.36 -13.82
CA VAL A 52 11.86 8.00 -13.53
C VAL A 52 12.96 7.44 -14.43
N GLN A 53 13.02 6.13 -14.63
CA GLN A 53 13.99 5.50 -15.52
C GLN A 53 13.83 6.00 -16.96
N GLU A 54 12.60 6.04 -17.48
CA GLU A 54 12.32 6.56 -18.82
C GLU A 54 12.74 8.03 -18.98
N ALA A 55 12.53 8.85 -17.95
CA ALA A 55 12.96 10.25 -17.96
C ALA A 55 14.49 10.38 -18.05
N PHE A 56 15.23 9.53 -17.35
CA PHE A 56 16.70 9.50 -17.45
C PHE A 56 17.20 8.96 -18.79
N GLU A 57 16.51 8.00 -19.40
CA GLU A 57 16.86 7.48 -20.73
C GLU A 57 16.70 8.58 -21.80
N LYS A 58 15.60 9.34 -21.77
CA LYS A 58 15.35 10.49 -22.67
C LYS A 58 16.37 11.62 -22.53
N LEU A 59 17.07 11.74 -21.40
CA LEU A 59 18.12 12.74 -21.19
C LEU A 59 19.49 12.31 -21.76
N LYS A 60 19.67 11.03 -22.09
CA LYS A 60 20.93 10.49 -22.62
C LYS A 60 20.96 10.44 -24.15
N GLU A 61 19.82 10.63 -24.80
CA GLU A 61 19.66 10.84 -26.26
C GLU A 61 19.84 12.32 -26.63
#